data_AF-A0A919CGL3-F1
#
_entry.id   AF-A0A919CGL3-F1
#
_cell.length_a   1.000
_cell.length_b   1.000
_cell.length_c   1.000
_cell.angle_alpha   90.00
_cell.angle_beta   90.00
_cell.angle_gamma   90.00
#
_symmetry.space_group_name_H-M   'P 1'
#
loop_
_entity.id
_entity.type
_entity.pdbx_description
1 polymer ?
#
loop_
_entity_poly.entity_id
_entity_poly.type
_entity_poly.pdbx_seq_one_letter_code
_entity_poly.pdbx_strand_id
1 'polypeptide(L)'
;MEACPESDCALSAYHLGAHMTFDHEEFSGRKEEPKLDSLVAVMTGMVFSPGLPAHSVERLNAADELFGRLDVRLRAGEEPPLSWRVLGADDNEGRAFVTDRYDVLSEVLRTSGGATECRQALRKARREWGQLNETMKEGSAMPEPWWRSARRL
;
A
#
# COMPACT_ATOMS: atom_id res chain seq x y z
N MET A 1 -34.12 47.15 -46.10
CA MET A 1 -32.80 47.00 -45.46
C MET A 1 -33.09 46.88 -43.97
N GLU A 2 -33.64 45.78 -43.43
CA GLU A 2 -33.17 44.38 -43.44
C GLU A 2 -31.66 44.29 -43.22
N ALA A 3 -31.08 43.51 -42.31
CA ALA A 3 -31.54 42.71 -41.16
C ALA A 3 -30.26 42.39 -40.33
N CYS A 4 -30.45 41.94 -39.09
CA CYS A 4 -29.41 41.56 -38.13
C CYS A 4 -28.53 40.34 -38.55
N PRO A 5 -27.42 40.06 -37.81
CA PRO A 5 -26.23 39.35 -38.30
C PRO A 5 -26.09 37.91 -37.77
N GLU A 6 -25.46 37.03 -38.55
CA GLU A 6 -24.95 35.70 -38.17
C GLU A 6 -23.76 35.43 -39.13
N SER A 7 -22.65 34.74 -38.82
CA SER A 7 -22.25 33.81 -37.77
C SER A 7 -20.74 33.62 -37.97
N ASP A 8 -19.91 33.68 -36.92
CA ASP A 8 -18.64 32.94 -36.96
C ASP A 8 -17.98 32.79 -35.57
N CYS A 9 -17.48 31.56 -35.36
CA CYS A 9 -16.52 31.10 -34.35
C CYS A 9 -16.97 30.88 -32.88
N ALA A 10 -17.15 29.58 -32.59
CA ALA A 10 -16.49 28.83 -31.52
C ALA A 10 -16.93 29.05 -30.06
N LEU A 11 -17.92 28.26 -29.62
CA LEU A 11 -18.00 27.76 -28.24
C LEU A 11 -18.50 26.31 -28.25
N SER A 12 -17.57 25.36 -28.11
CA SER A 12 -17.89 23.96 -27.85
C SER A 12 -18.31 23.84 -26.39
N ALA A 13 -19.61 23.67 -26.15
CA ALA A 13 -20.18 23.43 -24.85
C ALA A 13 -20.88 22.06 -24.84
N TYR A 14 -20.29 21.16 -24.06
CA TYR A 14 -20.92 20.11 -23.24
C TYR A 14 -22.34 19.68 -23.62
N HIS A 15 -22.51 18.41 -24.02
CA HIS A 15 -23.61 17.54 -23.59
C HIS A 15 -23.41 16.12 -24.13
N LEU A 16 -22.63 15.31 -23.41
CA LEU A 16 -22.79 13.86 -23.44
C LEU A 16 -23.20 13.42 -22.04
N GLY A 17 -24.51 13.21 -21.94
CA GLY A 17 -25.17 12.65 -20.77
C GLY A 17 -24.59 11.28 -20.44
N ALA A 18 -24.31 11.11 -19.16
CA ALA A 18 -23.92 9.87 -18.54
C ALA A 18 -24.97 8.79 -18.79
N HIS A 19 -24.61 7.76 -19.54
CA HIS A 19 -25.14 6.41 -19.31
C HIS A 19 -24.14 5.67 -18.44
N MET A 20 -24.10 6.02 -17.15
CA MET A 20 -23.67 5.07 -16.13
C MET A 20 -24.90 4.25 -15.80
N THR A 21 -24.97 3.03 -16.34
CA THR A 21 -25.85 2.00 -15.82
C THR A 21 -25.38 1.72 -14.39
N PHE A 22 -26.09 2.33 -13.44
CA PHE A 22 -26.01 1.99 -12.04
C PHE A 22 -26.68 0.62 -11.91
N ASP A 23 -25.92 -0.44 -12.17
CA ASP A 23 -26.31 -1.77 -11.75
C ASP A 23 -26.36 -1.74 -10.23
N HIS A 24 -27.58 -1.70 -9.74
CA HIS A 24 -27.94 -1.69 -8.34
C HIS A 24 -27.69 -3.10 -7.80
N GLU A 25 -26.42 -3.50 -7.69
CA GLU A 25 -26.05 -4.66 -6.91
C GLU A 25 -26.23 -4.30 -5.43
N GLU A 26 -27.17 -5.02 -4.85
CA GLU A 26 -27.59 -5.05 -3.46
C GLU A 26 -26.36 -5.13 -2.54
N PHE A 27 -25.99 -3.99 -1.96
CA PHE A 27 -24.79 -3.82 -1.14
C PHE A 27 -24.99 -4.52 0.21
N SER A 28 -24.77 -5.84 0.25
CA SER A 28 -24.56 -6.59 1.49
C SER A 28 -23.37 -5.97 2.21
N GLY A 29 -23.66 -5.18 3.25
CA GLY A 29 -22.74 -4.29 3.97
C GLY A 29 -21.59 -4.95 4.76
N ARG A 30 -20.98 -6.02 4.23
CA ARG A 30 -19.62 -6.40 4.60
C ARG A 30 -18.69 -5.73 3.59
N LYS A 31 -17.98 -4.68 4.00
CA LYS A 31 -16.79 -4.27 3.26
C LYS A 31 -15.84 -5.47 3.27
N GLU A 32 -15.76 -6.19 2.15
CA GLU A 32 -14.80 -7.27 1.99
C GLU A 32 -13.41 -6.69 2.28
N GLU A 33 -12.68 -7.31 3.21
CA GLU A 33 -11.34 -6.82 3.51
C GLU A 33 -10.45 -7.02 2.27
N PRO A 34 -9.63 -6.01 1.92
CA PRO A 34 -8.76 -6.11 0.75
C PRO A 34 -7.80 -7.29 0.90
N LYS A 35 -7.54 -8.04 -0.17
CA LYS A 35 -6.59 -9.17 -0.15
C LYS A 35 -5.18 -8.72 0.22
N LEU A 36 -4.36 -9.63 0.75
CA LEU A 36 -2.97 -9.33 1.15
C LEU A 36 -2.12 -8.76 0.00
N ASP A 37 -2.26 -9.29 -1.22
CA ASP A 37 -1.60 -8.72 -2.40
C ASP A 37 -2.01 -7.27 -2.68
N SER A 38 -3.28 -6.92 -2.45
CA SER A 38 -3.75 -5.55 -2.59
C SER A 38 -3.14 -4.63 -1.53
N LEU A 39 -3.02 -5.10 -0.28
CA LEU A 39 -2.34 -4.36 0.79
C LEU A 39 -0.87 -4.11 0.45
N VAL A 40 -0.15 -5.13 -0.04
CA VAL A 40 1.25 -5.01 -0.48
C VAL A 40 1.40 -4.03 -1.65
N ALA A 41 0.49 -4.07 -2.63
CA ALA A 41 0.50 -3.16 -3.77
C ALA A 41 0.26 -1.71 -3.33
N VAL A 42 -0.74 -1.47 -2.49
CA VAL A 42 -1.05 -0.13 -1.97
C VAL A 42 0.09 0.39 -1.10
N MET A 43 0.65 -0.44 -0.20
CA MET A 43 1.80 -0.07 0.62
C MET A 43 3.02 0.30 -0.25
N THR A 44 3.31 -0.51 -1.27
CA THR A 44 4.40 -0.24 -2.21
C THR A 44 4.20 1.08 -2.94
N GLY A 45 3.01 1.31 -3.50
CA GLY A 45 2.69 2.61 -4.12
C GLY A 45 2.80 3.76 -3.12
N MET A 46 2.41 3.52 -1.87
CA MET A 46 2.40 4.52 -0.82
C MET A 46 3.78 5.04 -0.46
N VAL A 47 4.73 4.14 -0.22
CA VAL A 47 6.09 4.51 0.20
C VAL A 47 7.01 4.88 -0.96
N PHE A 48 6.77 4.35 -2.17
CA PHE A 48 7.56 4.71 -3.35
C PHE A 48 7.12 6.03 -3.98
N SER A 49 5.85 6.38 -3.84
CA SER A 49 5.26 7.64 -4.31
C SER A 49 4.56 8.36 -3.15
N PRO A 50 5.32 9.00 -2.23
CA PRO A 50 4.77 9.66 -1.05
C PRO A 50 4.04 10.98 -1.35
N GLY A 51 4.09 11.47 -2.59
CA GLY A 51 3.43 12.72 -2.99
C GLY A 51 4.20 13.97 -2.54
N LEU A 52 3.47 15.06 -2.25
CA LEU A 52 4.07 16.33 -1.88
C LEU A 52 4.61 16.30 -0.44
N PRO A 53 5.75 16.98 -0.14
CA PRO A 53 6.32 17.03 1.20
C PRO A 53 5.35 17.50 2.30
N ALA A 54 4.40 18.37 1.97
CA ALA A 54 3.40 18.89 2.91
C ALA A 54 2.51 17.79 3.51
N HIS A 55 2.28 16.70 2.78
CA HIS A 55 1.44 15.57 3.22
C HIS A 55 2.24 14.47 3.91
N SER A 56 3.50 14.70 4.27
CA SER A 56 4.37 13.63 4.81
C SER A 56 3.83 13.03 6.11
N VAL A 57 3.16 13.82 6.96
CA VAL A 57 2.55 13.33 8.21
C VAL A 57 1.39 12.38 7.89
N GLU A 58 0.41 12.86 7.10
CA GLU A 58 -0.76 12.06 6.67
C GLU A 58 -0.33 10.78 5.96
N ARG A 59 0.69 10.88 5.10
CA ARG A 59 1.19 9.75 4.32
C ARG A 59 1.90 8.71 5.18
N LEU A 60 2.65 9.13 6.20
CA LEU A 60 3.31 8.20 7.12
C LEU A 60 2.28 7.47 7.99
N ASN A 61 1.30 8.19 8.53
CA ASN A 61 0.21 7.59 9.30
C ASN A 61 -0.58 6.57 8.48
N ALA A 62 -0.92 6.89 7.23
CA ALA A 62 -1.59 5.96 6.34
C ALA A 62 -0.74 4.72 6.03
N ALA A 63 0.59 4.87 5.95
CA ALA A 63 1.50 3.76 5.72
C ALA A 63 1.61 2.86 6.95
N ASP A 64 1.68 3.45 8.15
CA ASP A 64 1.67 2.71 9.42
C ASP A 64 0.38 1.91 9.59
N GLU A 65 -0.79 2.51 9.32
CA GLU A 65 -2.07 1.81 9.38
C GLU A 65 -2.14 0.64 8.39
N LEU A 66 -1.70 0.83 7.15
CA LEU A 66 -1.68 -0.24 6.14
C LEU A 66 -0.74 -1.37 6.52
N PHE A 67 0.47 -1.01 7.00
CA PHE A 67 1.43 -1.99 7.48
C PHE A 67 0.89 -2.75 8.68
N GLY A 68 0.22 -2.08 9.62
CA GLY A 68 -0.43 -2.71 10.77
C GLY A 68 -1.49 -3.73 10.35
N ARG A 69 -2.31 -3.44 9.34
CA ARG A 69 -3.30 -4.40 8.80
C ARG A 69 -2.63 -5.61 8.17
N LEU A 70 -1.59 -5.40 7.36
CA LEU A 70 -0.78 -6.46 6.78
C LEU A 70 -0.14 -7.34 7.87
N ASP A 71 0.46 -6.69 8.87
CA ASP A 71 1.16 -7.34 9.97
C ASP A 71 0.23 -8.22 10.80
N VAL A 72 -0.94 -7.71 11.19
CA VAL A 72 -1.93 -8.48 11.96
C VAL A 72 -2.35 -9.76 11.22
N ARG A 73 -2.60 -9.66 9.92
CA ARG A 73 -3.07 -10.78 9.10
C ARG A 73 -2.00 -11.84 8.87
N LEU A 74 -0.77 -11.43 8.57
CA LEU A 74 0.36 -12.36 8.47
C LEU A 74 0.69 -13.01 9.82
N ARG A 75 0.58 -12.26 10.92
CA ARG A 75 0.68 -12.82 12.29
C ARG A 75 -0.51 -13.70 12.66
N ALA A 76 -1.63 -13.64 11.96
CA ALA A 76 -2.73 -14.59 12.15
C ALA A 76 -2.51 -15.92 11.41
N GLY A 77 -1.46 -15.99 10.56
CA GLY A 77 -1.16 -17.17 9.75
C GLY A 77 -1.90 -17.19 8.42
N GLU A 78 -2.43 -16.06 7.95
CA GLU A 78 -2.95 -15.98 6.57
C GLU A 78 -1.86 -16.28 5.54
N GLU A 79 -2.27 -16.85 4.41
CA GLU A 79 -1.36 -17.16 3.32
C GLU A 79 -0.63 -15.90 2.83
N PRO A 80 0.70 -15.96 2.63
CA PRO A 80 1.45 -14.80 2.17
C PRO A 80 0.96 -14.34 0.79
N PRO A 81 1.18 -13.06 0.44
CA PRO A 81 0.95 -12.53 -0.89
C PRO A 81 1.50 -13.46 -1.98
N LEU A 82 0.74 -13.66 -3.06
CA LEU A 82 1.12 -14.55 -4.18
C LEU A 82 2.43 -14.11 -4.85
N SER A 83 2.75 -12.83 -4.76
CA SER A 83 4.01 -12.27 -5.27
C SER A 83 5.25 -12.68 -4.45
N TRP A 84 5.08 -13.14 -3.22
CA TRP A 84 6.19 -13.55 -2.36
C TRP A 84 6.49 -15.04 -2.50
N ARG A 85 7.78 -15.37 -2.50
CA ARG A 85 8.31 -16.73 -2.52
C ARG A 85 8.84 -17.05 -1.13
N VAL A 86 7.97 -17.52 -0.25
CA VAL A 86 8.39 -17.86 1.11
C VAL A 86 9.11 -19.20 1.12
N LEU A 87 10.39 -19.17 1.52
CA LEU A 87 11.18 -20.38 1.73
C LEU A 87 10.88 -20.99 3.11
N GLY A 88 11.09 -22.30 3.21
CA GLY A 88 10.83 -23.08 4.42
C GLY A 88 11.72 -22.74 5.62
N ALA A 89 11.52 -23.48 6.71
CA ALA A 89 12.06 -23.20 8.04
C ALA A 89 13.61 -23.15 8.16
N ASP A 90 14.34 -23.57 7.14
CA ASP A 90 15.78 -23.85 7.22
C ASP A 90 16.66 -22.63 6.88
N ASP A 91 16.08 -21.56 6.31
CA ASP A 91 16.79 -20.32 5.99
C ASP A 91 16.87 -19.37 7.22
N ASN A 92 17.76 -19.68 8.16
CA ASN A 92 17.94 -18.88 9.37
C ASN A 92 18.63 -17.54 9.12
N GLU A 93 19.57 -17.48 8.18
CA GLU A 93 20.30 -16.24 7.86
C GLU A 93 19.40 -15.26 7.11
N GLY A 94 18.66 -15.73 6.10
CA GLY A 94 17.64 -14.93 5.43
C GLY A 94 16.55 -14.47 6.39
N ARG A 95 16.10 -15.34 7.32
CA ARG A 95 15.16 -14.94 8.37
C ARG A 95 15.68 -13.80 9.23
N ALA A 96 16.93 -13.88 9.70
CA ALA A 96 17.52 -12.82 10.52
C ALA A 96 17.56 -11.49 9.74
N PHE A 97 17.97 -11.54 8.47
CA PHE A 97 17.98 -10.37 7.59
C PHE A 97 16.60 -9.74 7.42
N VAL A 98 15.58 -10.53 7.02
CA VAL A 98 14.23 -9.97 6.81
C VAL A 98 13.55 -9.53 8.11
N THR A 99 13.91 -10.13 9.25
CA THR A 99 13.41 -9.73 10.57
C THR A 99 13.96 -8.36 10.98
N ASP A 100 15.25 -8.12 10.77
CA ASP A 100 15.85 -6.82 11.03
C ASP A 100 15.23 -5.72 10.15
N ARG A 101 15.01 -6.00 8.85
CA ARG A 101 14.31 -5.05 7.97
C ARG A 101 12.87 -4.79 8.41
N TYR A 102 12.16 -5.83 8.86
CA TYR A 102 10.83 -5.72 9.44
C TYR A 102 10.83 -4.82 10.68
N ASP A 103 11.74 -5.05 11.63
CA ASP A 103 11.82 -4.30 12.89
C ASP A 103 12.09 -2.82 12.63
N VAL A 104 13.09 -2.52 11.78
CA VAL A 104 13.43 -1.15 11.40
C VAL A 104 12.26 -0.48 10.67
N LEU A 105 11.59 -1.17 9.74
CA LEU A 105 10.43 -0.63 9.06
C LEU A 105 9.30 -0.31 10.04
N SER A 106 8.99 -1.26 10.93
CA SER A 106 7.94 -1.14 11.94
C SER A 106 8.19 0.03 12.89
N GLU A 107 9.44 0.22 13.32
CA GLU A 107 9.84 1.36 14.15
C GLU A 107 9.68 2.68 13.39
N VAL A 108 10.15 2.74 12.14
CA VAL A 108 10.16 3.95 11.34
C VAL A 108 8.75 4.43 11.00
N LEU A 109 7.83 3.50 10.73
CA LEU A 109 6.43 3.85 10.45
C LEU A 109 5.73 4.49 11.65
N ARG A 110 6.13 4.13 12.88
CA ARG A 110 5.63 4.75 14.12
C ARG A 110 6.28 6.08 14.47
N THR A 111 7.18 6.59 13.62
CA THR A 111 7.79 7.91 13.84
C THR A 111 6.73 9.00 13.82
N SER A 112 6.57 9.73 14.91
CA SER A 112 5.73 10.91 14.99
C SER A 112 6.56 12.19 14.94
N GLY A 113 6.04 13.27 14.36
CA GLY A 113 6.73 14.55 14.33
C GLY A 113 6.18 15.52 13.31
N GLY A 114 6.98 16.52 12.93
CA GLY A 114 6.65 17.45 11.87
C GLY A 114 6.84 16.85 10.47
N ALA A 115 6.49 17.64 9.45
CA ALA A 115 6.58 17.20 8.06
C ALA A 115 8.01 16.78 7.65
N THR A 116 9.04 17.41 8.22
CA THR A 116 10.45 17.08 7.92
C THR A 116 10.82 15.71 8.47
N GLU A 117 10.51 15.43 9.73
CA GLU A 117 10.76 14.16 10.40
C GLU A 117 9.99 13.03 9.70
N CYS A 118 8.70 13.23 9.44
CA CYS A 118 7.87 12.24 8.75
C CYS A 118 8.35 11.99 7.32
N ARG A 119 8.89 13.00 6.63
CA ARG A 119 9.47 12.82 5.29
C ARG A 119 10.76 11.99 5.33
N GLN A 120 11.60 12.19 6.34
CA GLN A 120 12.79 11.37 6.53
C GLN A 120 12.41 9.92 6.86
N ALA A 121 11.40 9.74 7.72
CA ALA A 121 10.82 8.43 8.02
C ALA A 121 10.28 7.75 6.76
N LEU A 122 9.49 8.43 5.91
CA LEU A 122 8.99 7.87 4.65
C LEU A 122 10.11 7.42 3.70
N ARG A 123 11.22 8.18 3.62
CA ARG A 123 12.38 7.77 2.82
C ARG A 123 13.06 6.52 3.36
N LYS A 124 13.17 6.41 4.69
CA LYS A 124 13.72 5.22 5.35
C LYS A 124 12.76 4.03 5.16
N ALA A 125 11.46 4.22 5.40
CA ALA A 125 10.43 3.22 5.17
C ALA A 125 10.44 2.71 3.72
N ARG A 126 10.58 3.59 2.72
CA ARG A 126 10.73 3.18 1.31
C ARG A 126 11.89 2.22 1.11
N ARG A 127 13.06 2.51 1.70
CA ARG A 127 14.23 1.65 1.58
C ARG A 127 14.00 0.30 2.26
N GLU A 128 13.55 0.31 3.51
CA GLU A 128 13.38 -0.93 4.29
C GLU A 128 12.25 -1.80 3.72
N TRP A 129 11.12 -1.19 3.33
CA TRP A 129 10.05 -1.89 2.62
C TRP A 129 10.52 -2.43 1.27
N GLY A 130 11.29 -1.64 0.51
CA GLY A 130 11.83 -2.09 -0.77
C GLY A 130 12.72 -3.32 -0.61
N GLN A 131 13.64 -3.31 0.35
CA GLN A 131 14.51 -4.44 0.63
C GLN A 131 13.71 -5.66 1.11
N LEU A 132 12.82 -5.47 2.08
CA LEU A 132 11.98 -6.56 2.58
C LEU A 132 11.13 -7.17 1.47
N ASN A 133 10.41 -6.36 0.70
CA ASN A 133 9.50 -6.83 -0.34
C ASN A 133 10.24 -7.52 -1.49
N GLU A 134 11.40 -7.00 -1.93
CA GLU A 134 12.17 -7.65 -2.99
C GLU A 134 12.81 -8.96 -2.50
N THR A 135 13.39 -8.99 -1.30
CA THR A 135 13.93 -10.24 -0.73
C THR A 135 12.85 -11.32 -0.58
N MET A 136 11.64 -10.94 -0.17
CA MET A 136 10.50 -11.87 -0.11
C MET A 136 10.05 -12.36 -1.50
N LYS A 137 10.14 -11.53 -2.55
CA LYS A 137 9.83 -11.94 -3.94
C LYS A 137 10.89 -12.86 -4.54
N GLU A 138 12.17 -12.60 -4.24
CA GLU A 138 13.30 -13.37 -4.74
C GLU A 138 13.34 -14.78 -4.15
N GLY A 139 12.92 -14.92 -2.89
CA GLY A 139 12.94 -16.17 -2.17
C GLY A 139 13.62 -16.00 -0.82
N SER A 140 12.85 -15.93 0.26
CA SER A 140 13.42 -15.86 1.62
C SER A 140 12.49 -16.46 2.65
N ALA A 141 13.03 -16.83 3.80
CA ALA A 141 12.19 -17.10 4.97
C ALA A 141 11.33 -15.88 5.33
N MET A 142 10.18 -16.12 5.97
CA MET A 142 9.38 -15.03 6.54
C MET A 142 10.06 -14.41 7.76
N PRO A 143 9.88 -13.09 7.99
CA PRO A 143 10.20 -12.44 9.25
C PRO A 143 9.67 -13.22 10.44
N GLU A 144 10.47 -13.22 11.50
CA GLU A 144 10.25 -13.99 12.70
C GLU A 144 8.85 -13.75 13.34
N PRO A 145 8.32 -12.51 13.39
CA PRO A 145 6.96 -12.26 13.87
C PRO A 145 5.85 -12.93 13.06
N TRP A 146 6.02 -13.05 11.73
CA TRP A 146 5.01 -13.66 10.85
C TRP A 146 5.17 -15.18 10.79
N TRP A 147 6.40 -15.67 10.90
CA TRP A 147 6.72 -17.09 10.86
C TRP A 147 6.18 -17.88 12.06
N ARG A 148 6.21 -17.31 13.28
CA ARG A 148 5.75 -18.00 14.51
C ARG A 148 4.29 -18.48 14.42
N SER A 149 3.48 -17.83 13.60
CA SER A 149 2.04 -18.11 13.48
C SER A 149 1.73 -19.16 12.41
N ALA A 150 2.54 -19.22 11.36
CA ALA A 150 2.41 -20.24 10.31
C ALA A 150 2.70 -21.67 10.81
N ARG A 151 3.44 -21.83 11.92
CA ARG A 151 3.71 -23.14 12.55
C ARG A 151 2.55 -23.71 13.38
N ARG A 152 1.47 -22.96 13.61
CA ARG A 152 0.33 -23.41 14.43
C ARG A 152 -0.83 -24.00 13.60
N LEU A 153 -0.69 -24.04 12.28
CA LEU A 153 -1.53 -24.81 11.37
C LEU A 153 -0.84 -26.14 11.06
#